data_AF-A0A3R7LAX9-F1
#
_entry.id   AF-A0A3R7LAX9-F1
#
_cell.length_a   1.000
_cell.length_b   1.000
_cell.length_c   1.000
_cell.angle_alpha   90.00
_cell.angle_beta   90.00
_cell.angle_gamma   90.00
#
_symmetry.space_group_name_H-M   'P 1'
#
loop_
_entity.id
_entity.type
_entity.pdbx_description
1 polymer ?
#
loop_
_entity_poly.entity_id
_entity_poly.type
_entity_poly.pdbx_seq_one_letter_code
_entity_poly.pdbx_strand_id
1 'polypeptide(L)'
;MKSLLNRRSVLAGPSHLVQVSRENPADSVSPDDSEEAALAAAAGVTPAVDAGGTPASSPASEPARPVTTLRPVPVVPSQVSARGVQMADTAEIEWLAEEEALTPFRVFRSFAYSVSLLFHAKELTYYVALYQDGSLWRALKAADLEAAEATFHHFEEQATRLSDGETRRAQLEAQNEQLARMIARSEAQAERLRTDLQRRSAQEQTVSNRQHQVRKEVSQLEAQRVAAQAHLNKAHRQIHQLNLTSSEGIPHLPNR
;
A
#
# COMPACT_ATOMS: atom_id res chain seq x y z
N MET A 1 23.92 -33.43 -49.92
CA MET A 1 24.70 -33.93 -48.76
C MET A 1 23.97 -33.49 -47.49
N LYS A 2 23.71 -34.29 -46.45
CA LYS A 2 24.56 -35.19 -45.62
C LYS A 2 25.56 -34.46 -44.69
N SER A 3 25.04 -33.90 -43.59
CA SER A 3 25.56 -33.92 -42.19
C SER A 3 24.61 -33.01 -41.38
N LEU A 4 23.92 -33.39 -40.30
CA LEU A 4 24.18 -34.36 -39.24
C LEU A 4 25.52 -34.15 -38.52
N LEU A 5 25.49 -33.41 -37.42
CA LEU A 5 26.26 -33.78 -36.23
C LEU A 5 25.50 -33.37 -34.96
N ASN A 6 25.28 -34.34 -34.08
CA ASN A 6 24.58 -34.20 -32.80
C ASN A 6 25.59 -34.46 -31.68
N ARG A 7 25.72 -33.55 -30.70
CA ARG A 7 26.39 -33.85 -29.42
C ARG A 7 25.46 -33.60 -28.24
N ARG A 8 24.84 -34.70 -27.81
CA ARG A 8 24.24 -34.91 -26.49
C ARG A 8 25.23 -34.57 -25.36
N SER A 9 24.71 -33.92 -24.32
CA SER A 9 24.97 -34.26 -22.90
C SER A 9 23.57 -34.31 -22.25
N VAL A 10 23.04 -35.44 -21.79
CA VAL A 10 23.44 -36.25 -20.61
C VAL A 10 23.38 -35.41 -19.33
N LEU A 11 22.67 -35.80 -18.25
CA LEU A 11 21.47 -36.63 -18.02
C LEU A 11 21.23 -36.65 -16.49
N ALA A 12 19.97 -36.74 -16.03
CA ALA A 12 19.57 -36.85 -14.61
C ALA A 12 19.95 -35.67 -13.69
N GLY A 13 19.24 -35.40 -12.59
CA GLY A 13 18.04 -36.05 -12.04
C GLY A 13 17.20 -35.08 -11.18
N PRO A 14 16.03 -35.51 -10.66
CA PRO A 14 15.08 -34.61 -10.01
C PRO A 14 15.45 -34.27 -8.55
N SER A 15 15.42 -32.98 -8.20
CA SER A 15 15.54 -32.51 -6.81
C SER A 15 14.26 -32.80 -6.02
N HIS A 16 14.17 -34.00 -5.46
CA HIS A 16 13.06 -34.42 -4.61
C HIS A 16 13.25 -33.92 -3.17
N LEU A 17 12.66 -32.78 -2.81
CA LEU A 17 12.58 -32.37 -1.40
C LEU A 17 11.48 -33.18 -0.70
N VAL A 18 11.89 -33.96 0.29
CA VAL A 18 11.01 -34.85 1.08
C VAL A 18 10.26 -34.03 2.13
N GLN A 19 8.93 -34.11 2.14
CA GLN A 19 8.14 -33.70 3.29
C GLN A 19 8.39 -34.67 4.45
N VAL A 20 8.84 -34.16 5.59
CA VAL A 20 8.88 -34.91 6.84
C VAL A 20 7.61 -34.58 7.63
N SER A 21 6.53 -35.30 7.35
CA SER A 21 5.40 -35.36 8.27
C SER A 21 5.87 -36.04 9.56
N ARG A 22 5.69 -35.38 10.70
CA ARG A 22 5.87 -36.02 12.01
C ARG A 22 4.59 -35.86 12.82
N GLU A 23 3.80 -36.92 12.79
CA GLU A 23 2.50 -37.01 13.43
C GLU A 23 2.54 -38.21 14.38
N ASN A 24 2.17 -38.00 15.65
CA ASN A 24 1.86 -39.04 16.62
C ASN A 24 1.13 -38.39 17.83
N PRO A 25 0.30 -39.11 18.61
CA PRO A 25 -0.99 -38.57 19.04
C PRO A 25 -1.24 -38.73 20.56
N ALA A 26 -2.53 -38.75 20.93
CA ALA A 26 -3.10 -38.96 22.28
C ALA A 26 -2.89 -37.80 23.27
N ASP A 27 -3.83 -37.44 24.15
CA ASP A 27 -5.31 -37.62 24.30
C ASP A 27 -5.80 -36.37 25.10
N SER A 28 -7.07 -35.96 25.26
CA SER A 28 -8.32 -36.72 25.43
C SER A 28 -9.59 -35.86 25.15
N VAL A 29 -10.62 -36.50 24.59
CA VAL A 29 -12.06 -36.54 24.98
C VAL A 29 -12.82 -35.25 25.44
N SER A 30 -13.99 -35.03 24.81
CA SER A 30 -15.08 -34.05 25.07
C SER A 30 -15.99 -34.45 26.27
N PRO A 31 -17.29 -34.05 26.44
CA PRO A 31 -18.14 -33.03 25.81
C PRO A 31 -18.91 -32.12 26.82
N ASP A 32 -19.79 -31.21 26.36
CA ASP A 32 -21.27 -31.42 26.40
C ASP A 32 -22.01 -30.32 25.58
N ASP A 33 -23.27 -30.58 25.21
CA ASP A 33 -24.19 -29.67 24.50
C ASP A 33 -25.35 -29.24 25.42
N SER A 34 -26.05 -28.12 25.11
CA SER A 34 -27.53 -27.96 25.15
C SER A 34 -28.02 -26.50 25.29
N GLU A 35 -29.34 -26.33 25.10
CA GLU A 35 -30.21 -25.16 25.36
C GLU A 35 -30.06 -23.92 24.45
N GLU A 36 -31.12 -23.36 23.88
CA GLU A 36 -32.46 -23.89 23.59
C GLU A 36 -33.07 -23.16 22.38
N ALA A 37 -34.00 -23.79 21.65
CA ALA A 37 -34.77 -23.14 20.57
C ALA A 37 -36.27 -23.44 20.68
N ALA A 38 -37.07 -22.40 20.95
CA ALA A 38 -38.53 -22.39 20.89
C ALA A 38 -38.98 -21.24 19.94
N LEU A 39 -39.56 -21.52 18.77
CA LEU A 39 -40.99 -21.82 18.55
C LEU A 39 -41.94 -20.62 18.83
N ALA A 40 -42.96 -20.30 18.04
CA ALA A 40 -43.18 -20.24 16.58
C ALA A 40 -44.66 -19.85 16.32
N ALA A 41 -44.90 -18.90 15.41
CA ALA A 41 -46.12 -18.68 14.61
C ALA A 41 -47.55 -18.72 15.23
N ALA A 42 -48.32 -17.63 15.05
CA ALA A 42 -49.73 -17.66 14.61
C ALA A 42 -50.18 -16.32 13.99
N ALA A 43 -51.13 -16.38 13.04
CA ALA A 43 -51.76 -15.23 12.36
C ALA A 43 -52.91 -14.60 13.19
N GLY A 44 -53.48 -13.42 12.90
CA GLY A 44 -53.23 -12.43 11.82
C GLY A 44 -54.55 -11.93 11.18
N VAL A 45 -54.63 -10.65 10.72
CA VAL A 45 -55.71 -10.07 9.88
C VAL A 45 -55.29 -8.76 9.21
N THR A 46 -55.95 -8.41 8.09
CA THR A 46 -55.90 -7.15 7.30
C THR A 46 -57.35 -6.71 6.96
N PRO A 47 -57.67 -5.55 6.32
CA PRO A 47 -56.85 -4.47 5.74
C PRO A 47 -57.19 -3.10 6.43
N ALA A 48 -57.26 -1.87 5.88
CA ALA A 48 -57.18 -1.29 4.52
C ALA A 48 -56.90 0.24 4.56
N VAL A 49 -56.54 0.85 3.40
CA VAL A 49 -56.47 2.31 3.08
C VAL A 49 -55.55 3.17 3.98
N ASP A 50 -55.09 4.38 3.62
CA ASP A 50 -55.33 5.23 2.43
C ASP A 50 -54.04 5.92 1.89
N ALA A 51 -54.21 6.72 0.84
CA ALA A 51 -53.23 7.46 0.04
C ALA A 51 -52.19 8.33 0.78
N GLY A 52 -51.00 8.40 0.17
CA GLY A 52 -50.65 9.65 -0.53
C GLY A 52 -49.43 10.46 -0.04
N GLY A 53 -48.75 11.07 -1.00
CA GLY A 53 -48.00 12.32 -0.80
C GLY A 53 -46.61 12.23 -0.18
N THR A 54 -45.58 11.99 -0.99
CA THR A 54 -44.19 12.29 -0.63
C THR A 54 -44.00 13.80 -0.41
N PRO A 55 -43.53 14.26 0.76
CA PRO A 55 -42.94 15.59 0.90
C PRO A 55 -41.46 15.51 0.55
N ALA A 56 -41.02 16.22 -0.48
CA ALA A 56 -39.59 16.35 -0.76
C ALA A 56 -38.91 17.13 0.38
N SER A 57 -37.81 16.59 0.92
CA SER A 57 -36.99 17.31 1.90
C SER A 57 -36.18 18.38 1.17
N SER A 58 -36.59 19.64 1.31
CA SER A 58 -35.78 20.80 0.92
C SER A 58 -34.43 20.78 1.68
N PRO A 59 -33.31 21.18 1.04
CA PRO A 59 -32.02 21.21 1.71
C PRO A 59 -32.03 22.20 2.88
N ALA A 60 -31.48 21.81 4.02
CA ALA A 60 -31.29 22.71 5.15
C ALA A 60 -30.20 23.75 4.83
N SER A 61 -30.50 25.03 5.04
CA SER A 61 -29.48 26.08 4.95
C SER A 61 -28.44 25.90 6.05
N GLU A 62 -27.20 25.60 5.68
CA GLU A 62 -26.07 25.67 6.61
C GLU A 62 -25.85 27.12 7.07
N PRO A 63 -25.74 27.38 8.39
CA PRO A 63 -25.34 28.70 8.86
C PRO A 63 -23.86 28.92 8.53
N ALA A 64 -23.59 29.87 7.62
CA ALA A 64 -22.24 30.20 7.19
C ALA A 64 -21.34 30.54 8.40
N ARG A 65 -20.25 29.78 8.58
CA ARG A 65 -19.30 30.01 9.67
C ARG A 65 -18.65 31.39 9.49
N PRO A 66 -18.61 32.26 10.52
CA PRO A 66 -17.97 33.56 10.40
C PRO A 66 -16.48 33.37 10.16
N VAL A 67 -15.97 33.90 9.05
CA VAL A 67 -14.54 33.88 8.73
C VAL A 67 -13.82 34.82 9.71
N THR A 68 -13.04 34.26 10.62
CA THR A 68 -12.24 35.05 11.57
C THR A 68 -11.28 35.94 10.80
N THR A 69 -11.53 37.25 10.85
CA THR A 69 -10.63 38.24 10.25
C THR A 69 -9.29 38.21 10.99
N LEU A 70 -8.19 38.11 10.23
CA LEU A 70 -6.84 38.17 10.77
C LEU A 70 -6.62 39.55 11.40
N ARG A 71 -6.70 39.61 12.74
CA ARG A 71 -6.29 40.81 13.49
C ARG A 71 -4.78 40.99 13.29
N PRO A 72 -4.30 42.19 12.92
CA PRO A 72 -2.88 42.49 12.97
C PRO A 72 -2.36 42.22 14.39
N VAL A 73 -1.37 41.35 14.51
CA VAL A 73 -0.62 41.22 15.76
C VAL A 73 0.12 42.54 15.94
N PRO A 74 -0.10 43.30 17.02
CA PRO A 74 0.68 44.49 17.27
C PRO A 74 2.12 44.05 17.50
N VAL A 75 3.02 44.40 16.58
CA VAL A 75 4.46 44.31 16.81
C VAL A 75 4.80 45.38 17.83
N VAL A 76 4.61 45.05 19.10
CA VAL A 76 5.09 45.87 20.21
C VAL A 76 6.61 45.91 20.07
N PRO A 77 7.24 47.08 19.87
CA PRO A 77 8.69 47.16 19.96
C PRO A 77 9.03 46.85 21.42
N SER A 78 9.69 45.71 21.67
CA SER A 78 10.12 45.32 23.01
C SER A 78 11.09 46.38 23.53
N GLN A 79 10.60 47.29 24.37
CA GLN A 79 11.41 48.37 24.97
C GLN A 79 12.30 47.80 26.07
N VAL A 80 13.30 47.01 25.66
CA VAL A 80 14.44 46.58 26.45
C VAL A 80 15.36 47.79 26.61
N SER A 81 14.90 48.76 27.41
CA SER A 81 15.54 50.05 27.64
C SER A 81 15.39 50.49 29.11
N ALA A 82 15.40 49.52 30.03
CA ALA A 82 15.19 49.73 31.47
C ALA A 82 16.14 48.91 32.38
N ARG A 83 17.10 48.16 31.82
CA ARG A 83 18.05 47.30 32.56
C ARG A 83 19.49 47.32 31.99
N GLY A 84 19.94 48.43 31.38
CA GLY A 84 21.32 48.58 30.88
C GLY A 84 21.69 47.74 29.64
N VAL A 85 20.83 46.81 29.22
CA VAL A 85 20.94 46.09 27.94
C VAL A 85 20.72 47.05 26.78
N GLN A 86 21.53 46.92 25.74
CA GLN A 86 21.53 47.72 24.52
C GLN A 86 21.53 46.78 23.30
N MET A 87 21.04 47.25 22.15
CA MET A 87 21.32 46.55 20.88
C MET A 87 22.82 46.61 20.61
N ALA A 88 23.43 45.48 20.25
CA ALA A 88 24.80 45.44 19.74
C ALA A 88 24.75 45.43 18.20
N ASP A 89 25.80 45.95 17.56
CA ASP A 89 25.92 45.82 16.11
C ASP A 89 26.26 44.37 15.76
N THR A 90 25.72 43.84 14.67
CA THR A 90 26.06 42.49 14.20
C THR A 90 27.52 42.45 13.71
N ALA A 91 27.98 43.51 13.06
CA ALA A 91 29.36 43.63 12.61
C ALA A 91 30.37 43.73 13.78
N GLU A 92 29.97 44.31 14.91
CA GLU A 92 30.76 44.36 16.15
C GLU A 92 30.99 42.94 16.70
N ILE A 93 29.93 42.11 16.75
CA ILE A 93 30.05 40.71 17.23
C ILE A 93 30.81 39.83 16.24
N GLU A 94 30.56 39.97 14.94
CA GLU A 94 31.25 39.18 13.90
C GLU A 94 32.76 39.45 13.92
N TRP A 95 33.17 40.73 13.98
CA TRP A 95 34.58 41.11 14.10
C TRP A 95 35.22 40.65 15.43
N LEU A 96 34.51 40.81 16.57
CA LEU A 96 35.01 40.33 17.87
C LEU A 96 35.08 38.79 17.95
N ALA A 97 34.31 38.07 17.14
CA ALA A 97 34.41 36.61 16.99
C ALA A 97 35.59 36.21 16.08
N GLU A 98 35.87 36.95 15.01
CA GLU A 98 37.07 36.77 14.18
C GLU A 98 38.38 37.05 14.94
N GLU A 99 38.39 38.00 15.89
CA GLU A 99 39.53 38.20 16.81
C GLU A 99 39.69 37.10 17.89
N GLU A 100 38.82 36.08 17.93
CA GLU A 100 38.66 35.13 19.05
C GLU A 100 38.45 35.82 20.42
N ALA A 101 37.99 37.07 20.42
CA ALA A 101 37.95 37.94 21.59
C ALA A 101 36.69 37.76 22.47
N LEU A 102 35.84 36.78 22.14
CA LEU A 102 34.57 36.46 22.80
C LEU A 102 34.59 35.05 23.38
N THR A 103 34.61 34.93 24.71
CA THR A 103 34.54 33.64 25.40
C THR A 103 33.07 33.18 25.51
N PRO A 104 32.67 32.01 24.96
CA PRO A 104 31.31 31.51 25.12
C PRO A 104 31.08 30.96 26.53
N PHE A 105 30.08 31.51 27.22
CA PHE A 105 29.65 31.08 28.56
C PHE A 105 28.52 30.05 28.50
N ARG A 106 27.55 30.23 27.61
CA ARG A 106 26.48 29.25 27.32
C ARG A 106 26.11 29.30 25.84
N VAL A 107 25.79 28.14 25.27
CA VAL A 107 25.26 28.01 23.91
C VAL A 107 24.05 27.08 23.93
N PHE A 108 22.89 27.60 23.54
CA PHE A 108 21.67 26.82 23.27
C PHE A 108 21.54 26.59 21.76
N ARG A 109 21.05 25.42 21.34
CA ARG A 109 20.82 25.08 19.92
C ARG A 109 19.53 24.29 19.78
N SER A 110 18.66 24.71 18.86
CA SER A 110 17.48 23.95 18.45
C SER A 110 17.26 24.09 16.94
N PHE A 111 17.43 22.99 16.20
CA PHE A 111 17.42 22.96 14.73
C PHE A 111 18.39 24.03 14.14
N ALA A 112 17.90 24.91 13.27
CA ALA A 112 18.67 25.98 12.65
C ALA A 112 18.91 27.19 13.57
N TYR A 113 18.28 27.26 14.74
CA TYR A 113 18.40 28.38 15.67
C TYR A 113 19.42 28.09 16.76
N SER A 114 20.24 29.07 17.10
CA SER A 114 21.15 28.97 18.25
C SER A 114 21.35 30.29 18.95
N VAL A 115 21.46 30.24 20.28
CA VAL A 115 21.65 31.41 21.14
C VAL A 115 22.97 31.25 21.88
N SER A 116 23.84 32.25 21.82
CA SER A 116 25.12 32.26 22.52
C SER A 116 25.19 33.42 23.50
N LEU A 117 25.47 33.12 24.77
CA LEU A 117 25.96 34.08 25.75
C LEU A 117 27.48 34.10 25.67
N LEU A 118 28.02 35.24 25.27
CA LEU A 118 29.44 35.49 25.02
C LEU A 118 29.94 36.58 25.99
N PHE A 119 31.22 36.53 26.37
CA PHE A 119 31.84 37.50 27.26
C PHE A 119 33.10 38.10 26.63
N HIS A 120 33.17 39.42 26.58
CA HIS A 120 34.33 40.16 26.09
C HIS A 120 35.22 40.62 27.24
N ALA A 121 36.32 39.90 27.47
CA ALA A 121 37.17 40.12 28.65
C ALA A 121 37.93 41.46 28.66
N LYS A 122 38.13 42.12 27.50
CA LYS A 122 38.83 43.43 27.42
C LYS A 122 37.98 44.57 28.01
N GLU A 123 36.66 44.52 27.78
CA GLU A 123 35.70 45.58 28.17
C GLU A 123 34.72 45.14 29.28
N LEU A 124 34.86 43.90 29.77
CA LEU A 124 33.98 43.26 30.76
C LEU A 124 32.49 43.24 30.37
N THR A 125 32.20 43.26 29.06
CA THR A 125 30.83 43.33 28.51
C THR A 125 30.34 41.96 28.08
N TYR A 126 29.06 41.67 28.36
CA TYR A 126 28.37 40.46 27.92
C TYR A 126 27.63 40.71 26.62
N TYR A 127 27.70 39.77 25.69
CA TYR A 127 27.01 39.81 24.41
C TYR A 127 26.07 38.61 24.30
N VAL A 128 24.84 38.82 23.84
CA VAL A 128 23.83 37.78 23.62
C VAL A 128 23.46 37.79 22.14
N ALA A 129 23.83 36.72 21.45
CA ALA A 129 23.68 36.58 20.01
C ALA A 129 22.71 35.45 19.66
N LEU A 130 21.67 35.76 18.88
CA LEU A 130 20.74 34.80 18.28
C LEU A 130 21.09 34.64 16.79
N TYR A 131 21.42 33.42 16.42
CA TYR A 131 21.74 33.01 15.05
C TYR A 131 20.59 32.19 14.44
N GLN A 132 20.41 32.33 13.14
CA GLN A 132 19.53 31.52 12.29
C GLN A 132 20.34 30.97 11.12
N ASP A 133 20.40 29.64 11.01
CA ASP A 133 21.17 28.90 10.00
C ASP A 133 22.64 29.39 9.88
N GLY A 134 23.27 29.61 11.04
CA GLY A 134 24.62 30.16 11.17
C GLY A 134 24.75 31.67 10.98
N SER A 135 23.76 32.34 10.37
CA SER A 135 23.76 33.80 10.19
C SER A 135 23.35 34.51 11.48
N LEU A 136 24.06 35.58 11.86
CA LEU A 136 23.70 36.38 13.04
C LEU A 136 22.42 37.19 12.76
N TRP A 137 21.34 36.91 13.50
CA TRP A 137 20.04 37.56 13.28
C TRP A 137 19.77 38.69 14.28
N ARG A 138 20.15 38.51 15.55
CA ARG A 138 19.99 39.54 16.60
C ARG A 138 21.14 39.53 17.58
N ALA A 139 21.53 40.72 18.02
CA ALA A 139 22.67 40.98 18.87
C ALA A 139 22.27 42.01 19.95
N LEU A 140 22.53 41.70 21.23
CA LEU A 140 22.43 42.65 22.34
C LEU A 140 23.69 42.59 23.19
N LYS A 141 24.05 43.71 23.81
CA LYS A 141 25.12 43.81 24.82
C LYS A 141 24.59 44.31 26.15
N ALA A 142 25.17 43.80 27.24
CA ALA A 142 24.81 44.11 28.61
C ALA A 142 26.08 44.27 29.46
N ALA A 143 26.09 45.27 30.34
CA ALA A 143 27.19 45.50 31.29
C ALA A 143 27.11 44.62 32.55
N ASP A 144 26.04 43.84 32.70
CA ASP A 144 25.75 42.99 33.85
C ASP A 144 25.33 41.58 33.40
N LEU A 145 25.73 40.58 34.18
CA LEU A 145 25.49 39.18 33.90
C LEU A 145 24.01 38.80 34.11
N GLU A 146 23.33 39.30 35.15
CA GLU A 146 21.89 39.00 35.36
C GLU A 146 21.06 39.51 34.18
N ALA A 147 21.36 40.73 33.71
CA ALA A 147 20.74 41.32 32.53
C ALA A 147 21.03 40.53 31.24
N ALA A 148 22.23 39.97 31.10
CA ALA A 148 22.61 39.12 29.98
C ALA A 148 21.92 37.73 30.02
N GLU A 149 21.87 37.08 31.19
CA GLU A 149 21.18 35.80 31.38
C GLU A 149 19.67 35.91 31.15
N ALA A 150 19.02 36.98 31.64
CA ALA A 150 17.62 37.25 31.37
C ALA A 150 17.33 37.44 29.86
N THR A 151 18.26 38.08 29.14
CA THR A 151 18.17 38.25 27.67
C THR A 151 18.41 36.93 26.94
N PHE A 152 19.37 36.11 27.40
CA PHE A 152 19.65 34.78 26.88
C PHE A 152 18.43 33.86 27.00
N HIS A 153 17.78 33.78 28.17
CA HIS A 153 16.58 32.96 28.35
C HIS A 153 15.40 33.46 27.50
N HIS A 154 15.26 34.77 27.28
CA HIS A 154 14.25 35.28 26.36
C HIS A 154 14.51 34.85 24.90
N PHE A 155 15.77 34.79 24.48
CA PHE A 155 16.16 34.26 23.16
C PHE A 155 16.06 32.72 23.08
N GLU A 156 16.31 32.00 24.17
CA GLU A 156 16.08 30.55 24.29
C GLU A 156 14.60 30.20 24.09
N GLU A 157 13.68 30.96 24.72
CA GLU A 157 12.24 30.85 24.47
C GLU A 157 11.88 31.16 23.01
N GLN A 158 12.45 32.22 22.41
CA GLN A 158 12.18 32.57 21.01
C GLN A 158 12.67 31.46 20.06
N ALA A 159 13.91 30.98 20.23
CA ALA A 159 14.49 29.89 19.44
C ALA A 159 13.68 28.59 19.57
N THR A 160 13.23 28.26 20.79
CA THR A 160 12.36 27.10 21.03
C THR A 160 11.05 27.21 20.25
N ARG A 161 10.31 28.32 20.40
CA ARG A 161 9.03 28.57 19.71
C ARG A 161 9.15 28.57 18.18
N LEU A 162 10.30 28.99 17.64
CA LEU A 162 10.59 28.92 16.21
C LEU A 162 10.91 27.48 15.76
N SER A 163 11.61 26.72 16.60
CA SER A 163 11.94 25.32 16.35
C SER A 163 10.78 24.34 16.49
N ASP A 164 9.68 24.72 17.16
CA ASP A 164 8.42 23.95 17.18
C ASP A 164 7.86 23.73 15.75
N GLY A 165 8.02 24.73 14.89
CA GLY A 165 7.63 24.66 13.48
C GLY A 165 8.47 23.63 12.70
N GLU A 166 9.79 23.66 12.86
CA GLU A 166 10.70 22.69 12.25
C GLU A 166 10.48 21.26 12.79
N THR A 167 10.24 21.13 14.10
CA THR A 167 9.90 19.86 14.75
C THR A 167 8.64 19.25 14.15
N ARG A 168 7.58 20.07 13.97
CA ARG A 168 6.33 19.62 13.35
C ARG A 168 6.51 19.32 11.86
N ARG A 169 7.33 20.09 11.13
CA ARG A 169 7.67 19.82 9.73
C ARG A 169 8.33 18.45 9.58
N ALA A 170 9.39 18.18 10.35
CA ALA A 170 10.10 16.90 10.31
C ALA A 170 9.21 15.69 10.67
N GLN A 171 8.31 15.85 11.65
CA GLN A 171 7.34 14.81 11.99
C GLN A 171 6.34 14.53 10.85
N LEU A 172 5.81 15.57 10.20
CA LEU A 172 4.90 15.42 9.06
C LEU A 172 5.61 14.84 7.83
N GLU A 173 6.87 15.20 7.60
CA GLU A 173 7.70 14.68 6.52
C GLU A 173 7.93 13.16 6.67
N ALA A 174 8.29 12.71 7.88
CA ALA A 174 8.41 11.28 8.19
C ALA A 174 7.07 10.51 8.08
N GLN A 175 5.96 11.11 8.51
CA GLN A 175 4.62 10.52 8.35
C GLN A 175 4.21 10.40 6.88
N ASN A 176 4.50 11.41 6.07
CA ASN A 176 4.25 11.39 4.63
C ASN A 176 5.11 10.33 3.92
N GLU A 177 6.39 10.19 4.29
CA GLU A 177 7.28 9.14 3.77
C GLU A 177 6.79 7.72 4.17
N GLN A 178 6.27 7.56 5.40
CA GLN A 178 5.60 6.32 5.82
C GLN A 178 4.33 6.04 4.99
N LEU A 179 3.48 7.04 4.78
CA LEU A 179 2.25 6.91 3.99
C LEU A 179 2.55 6.56 2.52
N ALA A 180 3.51 7.24 1.89
CA ALA A 180 3.96 6.94 0.53
C ALA A 180 4.47 5.49 0.40
N ARG A 181 5.23 4.99 1.38
CA ARG A 181 5.67 3.59 1.44
C ARG A 181 4.51 2.60 1.62
N MET A 182 3.41 2.99 2.26
CA MET A 182 2.20 2.15 2.36
C MET A 182 1.41 2.15 1.04
N ILE A 183 1.24 3.32 0.41
CA ILE A 183 0.58 3.47 -0.90
C ILE A 183 1.30 2.61 -1.95
N ALA A 184 2.61 2.78 -2.12
CA ALA A 184 3.40 2.04 -3.11
C ALA A 184 3.33 0.50 -2.92
N ARG A 185 3.23 0.02 -1.67
CA ARG A 185 3.00 -1.41 -1.37
C ARG A 185 1.61 -1.86 -1.82
N SER A 186 0.58 -1.07 -1.56
CA SER A 186 -0.80 -1.37 -1.95
C SER A 186 -0.99 -1.36 -3.47
N GLU A 187 -0.35 -0.43 -4.18
CA GLU A 187 -0.35 -0.35 -5.64
C GLU A 187 0.39 -1.54 -6.27
N ALA A 188 1.57 -1.90 -5.74
CA ALA A 188 2.29 -3.09 -6.17
C ALA A 188 1.51 -4.39 -5.91
N GLN A 189 0.70 -4.46 -4.85
CA GLN A 189 -0.20 -5.59 -4.60
C GLN A 189 -1.39 -5.61 -5.58
N ALA A 190 -2.00 -4.45 -5.86
CA ALA A 190 -3.09 -4.33 -6.82
C ALA A 190 -2.65 -4.70 -8.25
N GLU A 191 -1.45 -4.30 -8.67
CA GLU A 191 -0.95 -4.59 -10.02
C GLU A 191 -0.55 -6.07 -10.19
N ARG A 192 -0.01 -6.71 -9.14
CA ARG A 192 0.16 -8.17 -9.11
C ARG A 192 -1.18 -8.88 -9.26
N LEU A 193 -2.21 -8.45 -8.52
CA LEU A 193 -3.55 -9.04 -8.60
C LEU A 193 -4.18 -8.86 -9.99
N ARG A 194 -4.04 -7.68 -10.62
CA ARG A 194 -4.46 -7.44 -12.02
C ARG A 194 -3.75 -8.39 -12.98
N THR A 195 -2.43 -8.51 -12.87
CA THR A 195 -1.61 -9.41 -13.70
C THR A 195 -2.05 -10.87 -13.57
N ASP A 196 -2.30 -11.34 -12.33
CA ASP A 196 -2.75 -12.71 -12.09
C ASP A 196 -4.19 -12.95 -12.58
N LEU A 197 -5.10 -11.97 -12.46
CA LEU A 197 -6.45 -12.06 -13.02
C LEU A 197 -6.44 -12.10 -14.56
N GLN A 198 -5.62 -11.28 -15.22
CA GLN A 198 -5.41 -11.33 -16.67
C GLN A 198 -4.82 -12.67 -17.13
N ARG A 199 -3.88 -13.24 -16.36
CA ARG A 199 -3.32 -14.57 -16.64
C ARG A 199 -4.37 -15.68 -16.50
N ARG A 200 -5.23 -15.60 -15.47
CA ARG A 200 -6.32 -16.56 -15.24
C ARG A 200 -7.34 -16.53 -16.37
N SER A 201 -7.85 -15.37 -16.76
CA SER A 201 -8.83 -15.27 -17.85
C SER A 201 -8.28 -15.73 -19.21
N ALA A 202 -7.01 -15.44 -19.50
CA ALA A 202 -6.33 -15.97 -20.69
C ALA A 202 -6.19 -17.51 -20.66
N GLN A 203 -5.89 -18.09 -19.49
CA GLN A 203 -5.83 -19.54 -19.31
C GLN A 203 -7.22 -20.19 -19.41
N GLU A 204 -8.25 -19.59 -18.82
CA GLU A 204 -9.65 -20.02 -18.89
C GLU A 204 -10.16 -20.02 -20.34
N GLN A 205 -9.91 -18.95 -21.10
CA GLN A 205 -10.24 -18.89 -22.52
C GLN A 205 -9.49 -19.96 -23.32
N THR A 206 -8.22 -20.24 -23.00
CA THR A 206 -7.43 -21.29 -23.65
C THR A 206 -7.99 -22.69 -23.38
N VAL A 207 -8.36 -22.97 -22.13
CA VAL A 207 -9.02 -24.23 -21.73
C VAL A 207 -10.40 -24.36 -22.39
N SER A 208 -11.21 -23.30 -22.39
CA SER A 208 -12.51 -23.26 -23.07
C SER A 208 -12.38 -23.56 -24.57
N ASN A 209 -11.46 -22.87 -25.25
CA ASN A 209 -11.15 -23.11 -26.66
C ASN A 209 -10.74 -24.57 -26.92
N ARG A 210 -9.88 -25.16 -26.07
CA ARG A 210 -9.50 -26.58 -26.22
C ARG A 210 -10.67 -27.53 -25.93
N GLN A 211 -11.53 -27.25 -24.96
CA GLN A 211 -12.74 -28.05 -24.73
C GLN A 211 -13.69 -28.01 -25.94
N HIS A 212 -13.96 -26.82 -26.50
CA HIS A 212 -14.78 -26.69 -27.70
C HIS A 212 -14.17 -27.43 -28.90
N GLN A 213 -12.85 -27.39 -29.04
CA GLN A 213 -12.15 -28.12 -30.09
C GLN A 213 -12.20 -29.65 -29.89
N VAL A 214 -12.00 -30.16 -28.66
CA VAL A 214 -12.15 -31.59 -28.34
C VAL A 214 -13.58 -32.07 -28.61
N ARG A 215 -14.61 -31.28 -28.27
CA ARG A 215 -16.02 -31.63 -28.57
C ARG A 215 -16.28 -31.75 -30.09
N LYS A 216 -15.61 -30.95 -30.92
CA LYS A 216 -15.65 -31.07 -32.39
C LYS A 216 -14.88 -32.30 -32.89
N GLU A 217 -13.70 -32.57 -32.33
CA GLU A 217 -12.90 -33.76 -32.66
C GLU A 217 -13.67 -35.05 -32.35
N VAL A 218 -14.35 -35.13 -31.19
CA VAL A 218 -15.19 -36.28 -30.81
C VAL A 218 -16.36 -36.46 -31.76
N SER A 219 -17.16 -35.42 -32.07
CA SER A 219 -18.32 -35.59 -32.94
C SER A 219 -17.95 -35.93 -34.39
N GLN A 220 -16.78 -35.49 -34.87
CA GLN A 220 -16.22 -35.93 -36.15
C GLN A 220 -15.82 -37.41 -36.13
N LEU A 221 -15.16 -37.88 -35.07
CA LEU A 221 -14.79 -39.30 -34.91
C LEU A 221 -16.02 -40.21 -34.77
N GLU A 222 -17.07 -39.75 -34.07
CA GLU A 222 -18.34 -40.47 -33.97
C GLU A 222 -19.04 -40.59 -35.33
N ALA A 223 -19.10 -39.50 -36.10
CA ALA A 223 -19.65 -39.53 -37.46
C ALA A 223 -18.85 -40.47 -38.39
N GLN A 224 -17.52 -40.46 -38.31
CA GLN A 224 -16.65 -41.38 -39.04
C GLN A 224 -16.90 -42.84 -38.61
N ARG A 225 -17.04 -43.12 -37.32
CA ARG A 225 -17.36 -44.47 -36.79
C ARG A 225 -18.68 -44.98 -37.33
N VAL A 226 -19.73 -44.16 -37.32
CA VAL A 226 -21.06 -44.51 -37.84
C VAL A 226 -21.01 -44.77 -39.35
N ALA A 227 -20.31 -43.93 -40.12
CA ALA A 227 -20.12 -44.15 -41.56
C ALA A 227 -19.38 -45.46 -41.84
N ALA A 228 -18.25 -45.73 -41.17
CA ALA A 228 -17.49 -46.97 -41.32
C ALA A 228 -18.33 -48.21 -40.95
N GLN A 229 -19.13 -48.15 -39.89
CA GLN A 229 -20.05 -49.21 -39.48
C GLN A 229 -21.16 -49.45 -40.53
N ALA A 230 -21.67 -48.39 -41.18
CA ALA A 230 -22.61 -48.52 -42.29
C ALA A 230 -21.98 -49.17 -43.53
N HIS A 231 -20.72 -48.83 -43.87
CA HIS A 231 -19.97 -49.48 -44.94
C HIS A 231 -19.72 -50.97 -44.66
N LEU A 232 -19.32 -51.32 -43.44
CA LEU A 232 -19.14 -52.72 -43.00
C LEU A 232 -20.45 -53.52 -43.13
N ASN A 233 -21.57 -52.95 -42.66
CA ASN A 233 -22.88 -53.58 -42.78
C ASN A 233 -23.33 -53.76 -44.24
N LYS A 234 -22.97 -52.84 -45.14
CA LYS A 234 -23.21 -52.98 -46.59
C LYS A 234 -22.37 -54.12 -47.18
N ALA A 235 -21.09 -54.20 -46.84
CA ALA A 235 -20.18 -55.25 -47.32
C ALA A 235 -20.63 -56.65 -46.87
N HIS A 236 -21.02 -56.84 -45.60
CA HIS A 236 -21.56 -58.12 -45.13
C HIS A 236 -22.83 -58.56 -45.88
N ARG A 237 -23.74 -57.63 -46.20
CA ARG A 237 -24.94 -57.94 -47.01
C ARG A 237 -24.56 -58.41 -48.42
N GLN A 238 -23.57 -57.76 -49.05
CA GLN A 238 -23.08 -58.16 -50.37
C GLN A 238 -22.42 -59.55 -50.33
N ILE A 239 -21.60 -59.85 -49.33
CA ILE A 239 -20.99 -61.18 -49.13
C ILE A 239 -22.07 -62.25 -48.95
N HIS A 240 -23.11 -61.98 -48.16
CA HIS A 240 -24.20 -62.94 -47.95
C HIS A 240 -25.01 -63.19 -49.24
N GLN A 241 -25.29 -62.16 -50.04
CA GLN A 241 -25.94 -62.29 -51.36
C GLN A 241 -25.09 -63.13 -52.33
N LEU A 242 -23.78 -62.91 -52.38
CA LEU A 242 -22.85 -63.69 -53.22
C LEU A 242 -22.79 -65.16 -52.78
N ASN A 243 -22.80 -65.43 -51.47
CA ASN A 243 -22.84 -66.81 -50.96
C ASN A 243 -24.15 -67.53 -51.30
N LEU A 244 -25.30 -66.85 -51.21
CA LEU A 244 -26.60 -67.43 -51.58
C LEU A 244 -26.63 -67.80 -53.07
N THR A 245 -26.30 -66.86 -53.96
CA THR A 245 -26.24 -67.11 -55.42
C THR A 245 -25.18 -68.16 -55.80
N SER A 246 -24.09 -68.28 -55.05
CA SER A 246 -23.12 -69.37 -55.23
C SER A 246 -23.67 -70.72 -54.77
N SER A 247 -24.49 -70.77 -53.71
CA SER A 247 -25.06 -72.02 -53.21
C SER A 247 -26.15 -72.60 -54.12
N GLU A 248 -26.95 -71.74 -54.75
CA GLU A 248 -27.91 -72.14 -55.81
C GLU A 248 -27.21 -72.68 -57.06
N GLY A 249 -25.95 -72.26 -57.29
CA GLY A 249 -25.11 -72.74 -58.39
C GLY A 249 -24.44 -74.10 -58.17
N ILE A 250 -24.55 -74.70 -56.98
CA ILE A 250 -24.03 -76.05 -56.69
C ILE A 250 -25.19 -77.04 -56.83
N PRO A 251 -25.26 -77.84 -57.92
CA PRO A 251 -26.39 -78.74 -58.13
C PRO A 251 -26.41 -79.83 -57.06
N HIS A 252 -27.52 -79.90 -56.31
CA HIS A 252 -27.83 -81.06 -55.47
C HIS A 252 -28.03 -82.27 -56.38
N LEU A 253 -26.98 -83.08 -56.57
CA LEU A 253 -27.12 -84.41 -57.17
C LEU A 253 -28.04 -85.24 -56.25
N PRO A 254 -29.20 -85.73 -56.75
CA PRO A 254 -30.10 -86.52 -55.94
C PRO A 254 -29.48 -87.89 -55.68
N ASN A 255 -28.99 -88.12 -54.46
CA ASN A 255 -28.63 -89.46 -54.03
C ASN A 255 -29.88 -90.35 -54.03
N ARG A 256 -29.71 -91.52 -54.66
CA ARG A 256 -30.71 -92.57 -54.85
C ARG A 256 -30.38 -93.76 -53.96
#